data_AF-A0AAU2U518-F1
#
_entry.id   AF-A0AAU2U518-F1
#
_cell.length_a   1.000
_cell.length_b   1.000
_cell.length_c   1.000
_cell.angle_alpha   90.00
_cell.angle_beta   90.00
_cell.angle_gamma   90.00
#
_symmetry.space_group_name_H-M   'P 1'
#
loop_
_entity.id
_entity.type
_entity.pdbx_description
1 polymer ?
#
loop_
_entity_poly.entity_id
_entity_poly.type
_entity_poly.pdbx_seq_one_letter_code
_entity_poly.pdbx_strand_id
1 'polypeptide(L)'
;MSENLAVHRPYVDGAADAGVSRRPNLLASVRIPPRSGPEMQDMVKNWNSKIFTHVTDLALPSQYAWREFRFDAHGYRLQNIIYAKHRSDAVTGISGRGDDGDPIVVHIVLSGWVRFEDAHHSITVEPGYMCVRDTRRKWRFWYGPGAVCRWLVIPRTRMSSSRTPKDPVMVACATPEARLLISYLDMLNDQDPSSLSVSGEAAMEEATISLLCGLISANVAHGIGGRAHVVVEAAKKIVDENLEKADLDPAVIANILDVSVRTLHRSFAAADDSVMSYVRRRRIEEAQMDIINGSAPANISDLAAKWHFSDSSHFIRQFKQIYGTTPAAYLRTLRVSR
;
A
#
# COMPACT_ATOMS: atom_id res chain seq x y z
N MET A 1 -2.98 7.94 83.70
CA MET A 1 -2.94 6.47 83.71
C MET A 1 -4.10 6.00 82.86
N SER A 2 -3.88 5.77 81.57
CA SER A 2 -3.47 4.47 80.97
C SER A 2 -4.67 4.03 80.11
N GLU A 3 -4.51 4.11 78.79
CA GLU A 3 -4.46 2.95 77.87
C GLU A 3 -5.86 2.46 77.45
N ASN A 4 -6.32 2.75 76.23
CA ASN A 4 -5.98 2.12 74.94
C ASN A 4 -6.70 0.77 74.75
N LEU A 5 -7.66 0.73 73.82
CA LEU A 5 -7.94 -0.45 72.97
C LEU A 5 -8.86 -0.04 71.82
N ALA A 6 -8.20 0.41 70.75
CA ALA A 6 -8.75 0.48 69.41
C ALA A 6 -9.07 -0.94 68.92
N VAL A 7 -10.29 -1.16 68.43
CA VAL A 7 -10.67 -2.40 67.74
C VAL A 7 -10.37 -2.24 66.26
N HIS A 8 -9.43 -3.07 65.80
CA HIS A 8 -9.08 -3.36 64.42
C HIS A 8 -10.32 -3.49 63.49
N ARG A 9 -10.35 -2.69 62.43
CA ARG A 9 -10.89 -3.12 61.14
C ARG A 9 -9.71 -3.30 60.17
N PRO A 10 -9.67 -4.39 59.39
CA PRO A 10 -8.58 -4.62 58.47
C PRO A 10 -8.62 -3.60 57.34
N TYR A 11 -7.47 -2.98 57.14
CA TYR A 11 -7.05 -2.28 55.93
C TYR A 11 -7.08 -3.26 54.76
N VAL A 12 -7.89 -2.96 53.73
CA VAL A 12 -7.76 -3.58 52.41
C VAL A 12 -7.37 -2.46 51.45
N ASP A 13 -6.13 -2.59 51.00
CA ASP A 13 -5.39 -1.71 50.12
C ASP A 13 -5.91 -1.77 48.69
N GLY A 14 -5.76 -0.66 47.96
CA GLY A 14 -5.69 -0.64 46.49
C GLY A 14 -6.91 -1.05 45.68
N ALA A 15 -7.95 -0.21 45.63
CA ALA A 15 -8.76 -0.12 44.42
C ALA A 15 -7.94 0.58 43.32
N ALA A 16 -7.03 -0.19 42.70
CA ALA A 16 -6.49 0.17 41.40
C ALA A 16 -7.66 0.16 40.41
N ASP A 17 -8.05 1.37 40.03
CA ASP A 17 -8.97 1.69 38.95
C ASP A 17 -8.67 0.79 37.74
N ALA A 18 -9.48 -0.24 37.54
CA ALA A 18 -9.41 -1.13 36.41
C ALA A 18 -9.92 -0.36 35.19
N GLY A 19 -9.04 0.46 34.62
CA GLY A 19 -9.26 1.18 33.39
C GLY A 19 -9.76 0.20 32.32
N VAL A 20 -11.03 0.33 31.96
CA VAL A 20 -11.63 -0.36 30.83
C VAL A 20 -10.75 -0.07 29.61
N SER A 21 -10.12 -1.11 29.09
CA SER A 21 -9.09 -1.03 28.05
C SER A 21 -9.67 -0.39 26.77
N ARG A 22 -9.31 0.87 26.51
CA ARG A 22 -9.60 1.65 25.29
C ARG A 22 -8.93 1.12 24.01
N ARG A 23 -8.65 -0.19 23.92
CA ARG A 23 -7.86 -0.76 22.80
C ARG A 23 -8.77 -1.45 21.79
N PRO A 24 -8.57 -1.23 20.48
CA PRO A 24 -9.27 -1.98 19.45
C PRO A 24 -9.04 -3.49 19.61
N ASN A 25 -10.10 -4.26 19.37
CA ASN A 25 -10.07 -5.71 19.53
C ASN A 25 -9.03 -6.35 18.60
N LEU A 26 -8.25 -7.30 19.13
CA LEU A 26 -7.34 -8.08 18.29
C LEU A 26 -8.16 -9.02 17.39
N LEU A 27 -8.13 -8.80 16.08
CA LEU A 27 -8.86 -9.63 15.12
C LEU A 27 -8.04 -10.84 14.68
N ALA A 28 -6.74 -10.64 14.49
CA ALA A 28 -5.79 -11.71 14.17
C ALA A 28 -4.37 -11.27 14.54
N SER A 29 -3.58 -12.18 15.11
CA SER A 29 -2.13 -12.04 15.24
C SER A 29 -1.49 -13.37 14.90
N VAL A 30 -0.43 -13.32 14.10
CA VAL A 30 0.38 -14.46 13.72
C VAL A 30 1.85 -14.09 13.76
N ARG A 31 2.63 -14.96 14.39
CA ARG A 31 4.08 -14.96 14.36
C ARG A 31 4.56 -16.33 13.94
N ILE A 32 5.28 -16.40 12.83
CA ILE A 32 5.87 -17.64 12.30
C ILE A 32 7.39 -17.49 12.45
N PRO A 33 8.03 -18.29 13.32
CA PRO A 33 9.47 -18.22 13.55
C PRO A 33 10.25 -18.67 12.30
N PRO A 34 11.51 -18.23 12.14
CA PRO A 34 12.34 -18.67 11.03
C PRO A 34 12.53 -20.19 11.06
N ARG A 35 12.12 -20.86 9.99
CA ARG A 35 12.26 -22.32 9.76
C ARG A 35 12.84 -22.56 8.37
N SER A 36 12.98 -23.84 7.99
CA SER A 36 13.31 -24.18 6.61
C SER A 36 12.25 -23.61 5.65
N GLY A 37 12.66 -23.18 4.46
CA GLY A 37 11.78 -22.49 3.50
C GLY A 37 10.45 -23.22 3.23
N PRO A 38 10.43 -24.54 2.95
CA PRO A 38 9.20 -25.29 2.70
C PRO A 38 8.22 -25.27 3.88
N GLU A 39 8.71 -25.48 5.11
CA GLU A 39 7.88 -25.48 6.32
C GLU A 39 7.23 -24.12 6.57
N MET A 40 7.97 -23.02 6.39
CA MET A 40 7.42 -21.68 6.55
C MET A 40 6.31 -21.38 5.52
N GLN A 41 6.49 -21.83 4.28
CA GLN A 41 5.46 -21.65 3.24
C GLN A 41 4.18 -22.39 3.61
N ASP A 42 4.28 -23.62 4.10
CA ASP A 42 3.11 -24.40 4.50
C ASP A 42 2.40 -23.79 5.72
N MET A 43 3.14 -23.23 6.68
CA MET A 43 2.54 -22.52 7.81
C MET A 43 1.75 -21.28 7.36
N VAL A 44 2.29 -20.50 6.41
CA VAL A 44 1.60 -19.31 5.87
C VAL A 44 0.41 -19.69 5.00
N LYS A 45 0.52 -20.72 4.15
CA LYS A 45 -0.61 -21.22 3.33
C LYS A 45 -1.75 -21.72 4.18
N ASN A 46 -1.45 -22.45 5.25
CA ASN A 46 -2.43 -23.01 6.17
C ASN A 46 -2.94 -21.99 7.20
N TRP A 47 -2.40 -20.76 7.21
CA TRP A 47 -2.92 -19.70 8.04
C TRP A 47 -4.28 -19.24 7.50
N ASN A 48 -5.32 -19.93 7.96
CA ASN A 48 -6.71 -19.59 7.70
C ASN A 48 -7.19 -18.64 8.79
N SER A 49 -6.95 -17.36 8.60
CA SER A 49 -7.61 -16.37 9.44
C SER A 49 -9.08 -16.27 8.97
N LYS A 50 -10.02 -16.65 9.84
CA LYS A 50 -11.48 -16.60 9.61
C LYS A 50 -12.01 -15.20 9.23
N ILE A 51 -11.17 -14.17 9.31
CA ILE A 51 -11.48 -12.78 8.92
C ILE A 51 -11.19 -12.50 7.43
N PHE A 52 -10.43 -13.37 6.75
CA PHE A 52 -9.99 -13.22 5.36
C PHE A 52 -10.52 -14.30 4.43
N THR A 53 -11.83 -14.55 4.48
CA THR A 53 -12.41 -15.61 3.66
C THR A 53 -12.16 -15.41 2.16
N HIS A 54 -12.01 -14.17 1.70
CA HIS A 54 -11.71 -13.83 0.30
C HIS A 54 -10.21 -13.89 -0.08
N VAL A 55 -9.30 -14.24 0.85
CA VAL A 55 -7.86 -14.36 0.57
C VAL A 55 -7.45 -15.83 0.47
N THR A 56 -6.68 -16.16 -0.57
CA THR A 56 -6.14 -17.50 -0.83
C THR A 56 -4.67 -17.43 -1.23
N ASP A 57 -4.03 -18.59 -1.30
CA ASP A 57 -2.67 -18.76 -1.84
C ASP A 57 -1.61 -17.86 -1.20
N LEU A 58 -1.74 -17.63 0.11
CA LEU A 58 -0.76 -16.88 0.88
C LEU A 58 0.62 -17.56 0.81
N ALA A 59 1.65 -16.77 0.56
CA ALA A 59 3.03 -17.25 0.49
C ALA A 59 4.02 -16.16 0.92
N LEU A 60 5.18 -16.58 1.42
CA LEU A 60 6.29 -15.66 1.70
C LEU A 60 7.12 -15.45 0.43
N PRO A 61 7.53 -14.21 0.10
CA PRO A 61 8.48 -13.99 -0.98
C PRO A 61 9.79 -14.74 -0.70
N SER A 62 10.41 -15.34 -1.73
CA SER A 62 11.58 -16.19 -1.55
C SER A 62 12.73 -15.48 -0.84
N GLN A 63 12.91 -14.17 -1.07
CA GLN A 63 13.95 -13.37 -0.41
C GLN A 63 13.71 -13.11 1.09
N TYR A 64 12.55 -13.50 1.64
CA TYR A 64 12.21 -13.34 3.05
C TYR A 64 11.84 -14.67 3.74
N ALA A 65 11.88 -15.79 3.01
CA ALA A 65 11.49 -17.12 3.48
C ALA A 65 12.43 -17.76 4.52
N TRP A 66 13.35 -16.98 5.10
CA TRP A 66 14.26 -17.37 6.19
C TRP A 66 14.17 -16.44 7.41
N ARG A 67 13.31 -15.42 7.37
CA ARG A 67 13.09 -14.49 8.49
C ARG A 67 11.82 -14.86 9.25
N GLU A 68 11.72 -14.41 10.50
CA GLU A 68 10.44 -14.44 11.20
C GLU A 68 9.39 -13.64 10.40
N PHE A 69 8.21 -14.22 10.19
CA PHE A 69 7.07 -13.53 9.61
C PHE A 69 6.12 -13.08 10.71
N ARG A 70 5.77 -11.79 10.72
CA ARG A 70 4.84 -11.20 11.68
C ARG A 70 3.68 -10.53 10.97
N PHE A 71 2.49 -10.82 11.44
CA PHE A 71 1.24 -10.20 11.04
C PHE A 71 0.40 -9.88 12.27
N ASP A 72 -0.03 -8.63 12.40
CA ASP A 72 -0.89 -8.19 13.50
C ASP A 72 -2.01 -7.30 12.97
N ALA A 73 -3.26 -7.64 13.26
CA ALA A 73 -4.44 -6.90 12.86
C ALA A 73 -5.35 -6.60 14.06
N HIS A 74 -5.62 -5.31 14.26
CA HIS A 74 -6.49 -4.77 15.30
C HIS A 74 -7.64 -4.00 14.67
N GLY A 75 -8.85 -4.27 15.11
CA GLY A 75 -10.03 -3.63 14.55
C GLY A 75 -11.31 -4.23 15.09
N TYR A 76 -12.37 -4.12 14.32
CA TYR A 76 -13.70 -4.57 14.72
C TYR A 76 -14.46 -5.13 13.52
N ARG A 77 -15.42 -5.99 13.84
CA ARG A 77 -16.49 -6.40 12.93
C ARG A 77 -17.75 -5.65 13.35
N LEU A 78 -18.30 -4.86 12.42
CA LEU A 78 -19.53 -4.12 12.60
C LEU A 78 -20.59 -4.75 11.71
N GLN A 79 -21.46 -5.57 12.29
CA GLN A 79 -22.34 -6.48 11.55
C GLN A 79 -21.60 -7.22 10.44
N ASN A 80 -21.80 -6.78 9.20
CA ASN A 80 -21.31 -7.40 7.97
C ASN A 80 -19.98 -6.79 7.48
N ILE A 81 -19.56 -5.64 8.02
CA ILE A 81 -18.34 -4.94 7.63
C ILE A 81 -17.20 -5.28 8.58
N ILE A 82 -15.98 -5.36 8.03
CA ILE A 82 -14.76 -5.48 8.82
C ILE A 82 -13.89 -4.27 8.57
N TYR A 83 -13.48 -3.59 9.63
CA TYR A 83 -12.43 -2.57 9.59
C TYR A 83 -11.28 -3.00 10.50
N ALA A 84 -10.06 -2.90 10.03
CA ALA A 84 -8.89 -3.12 10.88
C ALA A 84 -7.68 -2.38 10.35
N LYS A 85 -6.84 -1.96 11.31
CA LYS A 85 -5.46 -1.57 11.08
C LYS A 85 -4.58 -2.80 11.27
N HIS A 86 -3.67 -3.04 10.34
CA HIS A 86 -2.73 -4.13 10.45
C HIS A 86 -1.30 -3.72 10.09
N ARG A 87 -0.35 -4.47 10.65
CA ARG A 87 1.05 -4.52 10.23
C ARG A 87 1.28 -5.90 9.62
N SER A 88 1.92 -5.95 8.47
CA SER A 88 2.39 -7.21 7.87
C SER A 88 3.84 -7.09 7.49
N ASP A 89 4.62 -8.15 7.74
CA ASP A 89 5.84 -8.39 6.97
C ASP A 89 5.50 -8.78 5.53
N ALA A 90 6.52 -8.88 4.69
CA ALA A 90 6.34 -9.13 3.27
C ALA A 90 5.63 -10.47 3.03
N VAL A 91 4.51 -10.42 2.34
CA VAL A 91 3.65 -11.56 2.00
C VAL A 91 3.01 -11.33 0.64
N THR A 92 2.75 -12.41 -0.08
CA THR A 92 1.98 -12.39 -1.32
C THR A 92 0.80 -13.33 -1.21
N GLY A 93 -0.23 -13.13 -2.04
CA GLY A 93 -1.37 -14.01 -2.12
C GLY A 93 -2.34 -13.57 -3.21
N ILE A 94 -3.52 -14.16 -3.18
CA ILE A 94 -4.63 -13.82 -4.07
C ILE A 94 -5.80 -13.32 -3.22
N SER A 95 -6.37 -12.17 -3.59
CA SER A 95 -7.63 -11.68 -3.02
C SER A 95 -8.73 -11.77 -4.07
N GLY A 96 -9.85 -12.38 -3.72
CA GLY A 96 -10.96 -12.70 -4.60
C GLY A 96 -10.94 -14.17 -5.04
N ARG A 97 -12.08 -14.85 -4.93
CA ARG A 97 -12.30 -16.23 -5.38
C ARG A 97 -12.89 -16.31 -6.78
N GLY A 98 -13.44 -15.21 -7.29
CA GLY A 98 -14.13 -15.16 -8.58
C GLY A 98 -15.65 -15.35 -8.46
N ASP A 99 -16.24 -15.19 -7.29
CA ASP A 99 -17.66 -15.48 -7.04
C ASP A 99 -18.42 -14.27 -6.46
N ASP A 100 -19.76 -14.38 -6.42
CA ASP A 100 -20.63 -13.28 -5.98
C ASP A 100 -20.58 -13.02 -4.47
N GLY A 101 -19.94 -13.90 -3.69
CA GLY A 101 -19.67 -13.73 -2.28
C GLY A 101 -18.42 -12.89 -1.99
N ASP A 102 -17.59 -12.60 -3.00
CA ASP A 102 -16.41 -11.78 -2.84
C ASP A 102 -16.75 -10.32 -2.48
N PRO A 103 -16.06 -9.73 -1.49
CA PRO A 103 -16.37 -8.39 -1.00
C PRO A 103 -15.80 -7.27 -1.88
N ILE A 104 -16.25 -6.06 -1.58
CA ILE A 104 -15.54 -4.82 -1.93
C ILE A 104 -14.51 -4.55 -0.83
N VAL A 105 -13.27 -4.27 -1.23
CA VAL A 105 -12.17 -4.06 -0.28
C VAL A 105 -11.50 -2.71 -0.53
N VAL A 106 -11.41 -1.91 0.53
CA VAL A 106 -10.60 -0.69 0.56
C VAL A 106 -9.29 -0.99 1.24
N HIS A 107 -8.17 -0.62 0.64
CA HIS A 107 -6.84 -0.65 1.25
C HIS A 107 -6.31 0.77 1.39
N ILE A 108 -5.98 1.19 2.61
CA ILE A 108 -5.36 2.49 2.91
C ILE A 108 -3.95 2.21 3.42
N VAL A 109 -2.93 2.66 2.71
CA VAL A 109 -1.54 2.42 3.11
C VAL A 109 -1.07 3.59 3.98
N LEU A 110 -0.54 3.27 5.16
CA LEU A 110 0.00 4.24 6.12
C LEU A 110 1.53 4.28 6.10
N SER A 111 2.17 3.14 5.83
CA SER A 111 3.61 2.99 5.68
C SER A 111 3.91 1.75 4.84
N GLY A 112 5.04 1.73 4.14
CA GLY A 112 5.37 0.69 3.16
C GLY A 112 4.53 0.84 1.89
N TRP A 113 4.25 -0.27 1.21
CA TRP A 113 3.47 -0.29 -0.03
C TRP A 113 2.72 -1.60 -0.17
N VAL A 114 1.64 -1.58 -0.94
CA VAL A 114 0.91 -2.80 -1.35
C VAL A 114 0.66 -2.74 -2.86
N ARG A 115 1.04 -3.79 -3.58
CA ARG A 115 0.80 -3.92 -5.02
C ARG A 115 -0.33 -4.89 -5.28
N PHE A 116 -1.15 -4.60 -6.28
CA PHE A 116 -2.25 -5.42 -6.76
C PHE A 116 -2.18 -5.58 -8.28
N GLU A 117 -2.41 -6.80 -8.76
CA GLU A 117 -2.47 -7.10 -10.19
C GLU A 117 -3.68 -7.98 -10.51
N ASP A 118 -4.45 -7.61 -11.53
CA ASP A 118 -5.41 -8.48 -12.21
C ASP A 118 -5.00 -8.64 -13.68
N ALA A 119 -5.88 -9.22 -14.51
CA ALA A 119 -5.59 -9.41 -15.94
C ALA A 119 -5.41 -8.10 -16.73
N HIS A 120 -5.87 -6.95 -16.20
CA HIS A 120 -5.96 -5.69 -16.91
C HIS A 120 -5.23 -4.53 -16.21
N HIS A 121 -4.96 -4.65 -14.91
CA HIS A 121 -4.48 -3.58 -14.05
C HIS A 121 -3.26 -4.04 -13.24
N SER A 122 -2.32 -3.12 -13.05
CA SER A 122 -1.21 -3.24 -12.10
C SER A 122 -1.14 -1.94 -11.31
N ILE A 123 -1.35 -2.03 -9.99
CA ILE A 123 -1.54 -0.87 -9.11
C ILE A 123 -0.67 -1.02 -7.89
N THR A 124 0.13 -0.01 -7.61
CA THR A 124 0.83 0.12 -6.32
C THR A 124 0.12 1.19 -5.49
N VAL A 125 -0.20 0.84 -4.25
CA VAL A 125 -0.77 1.73 -3.24
C VAL A 125 0.36 2.10 -2.28
N GLU A 126 0.69 3.38 -2.27
CA GLU A 126 1.73 3.96 -1.42
C GLU A 126 1.11 4.80 -0.29
N PRO A 127 1.91 5.21 0.72
CA PRO A 127 1.41 6.01 1.82
C PRO A 127 0.77 7.31 1.31
N GLY A 128 -0.39 7.66 1.86
CA GLY A 128 -1.16 8.83 1.41
C GLY A 128 -2.17 8.53 0.31
N TYR A 129 -2.23 7.28 -0.18
CA TYR A 129 -3.27 6.82 -1.10
C TYR A 129 -4.08 5.67 -0.52
N MET A 130 -5.28 5.51 -1.06
CA MET A 130 -6.11 4.32 -0.86
C MET A 130 -6.60 3.77 -2.20
N CYS A 131 -6.90 2.47 -2.19
CA CYS A 131 -7.45 1.75 -3.33
C CYS A 131 -8.75 1.05 -2.94
N VAL A 132 -9.82 1.26 -3.71
CA VAL A 132 -11.06 0.50 -3.63
C VAL A 132 -11.10 -0.52 -4.75
N ARG A 133 -11.26 -1.80 -4.42
CA ARG A 133 -11.29 -2.89 -5.40
C ARG A 133 -12.54 -3.75 -5.21
N ASP A 134 -13.13 -4.13 -6.34
CA ASP A 134 -14.07 -5.23 -6.41
C ASP A 134 -13.30 -6.54 -6.49
N THR A 135 -13.38 -7.37 -5.44
CA THR A 135 -12.66 -8.65 -5.39
C THR A 135 -13.42 -9.82 -5.99
N ARG A 136 -14.56 -9.56 -6.68
CA ARG A 136 -15.13 -10.54 -7.61
C ARG A 136 -14.15 -10.88 -8.74
N ARG A 137 -13.23 -9.97 -9.06
CA ARG A 137 -12.04 -10.28 -9.87
C ARG A 137 -10.94 -10.82 -8.96
N LYS A 138 -10.18 -11.80 -9.45
CA LYS A 138 -8.98 -12.28 -8.74
C LYS A 138 -7.86 -11.26 -8.87
N TRP A 139 -7.32 -10.85 -7.74
CA TRP A 139 -6.17 -9.95 -7.66
C TRP A 139 -5.01 -10.66 -6.99
N ARG A 140 -3.86 -10.73 -7.67
CA ARG A 140 -2.61 -11.05 -6.99
C ARG A 140 -2.16 -9.83 -6.21
N PHE A 141 -1.62 -10.03 -5.01
CA PHE A 141 -1.11 -8.93 -4.21
C PHE A 141 0.27 -9.21 -3.62
N TRP A 142 0.97 -8.13 -3.28
CA TRP A 142 2.24 -8.16 -2.58
C TRP A 142 2.29 -7.04 -1.55
N TYR A 143 2.70 -7.40 -0.35
CA TYR A 143 3.02 -6.47 0.71
C TYR A 143 4.52 -6.22 0.73
N GLY A 144 4.90 -4.94 0.79
CA GLY A 144 6.26 -4.55 1.12
C GLY A 144 6.64 -4.94 2.56
N PRO A 145 7.94 -5.07 2.88
CA PRO A 145 8.38 -5.40 4.23
C PRO A 145 7.90 -4.37 5.27
N GLY A 146 7.21 -4.85 6.31
CA GLY A 146 6.76 -4.01 7.43
C GLY A 146 5.65 -3.03 7.07
N ALA A 147 4.90 -3.27 5.99
CA ALA A 147 3.81 -2.42 5.58
C ALA A 147 2.73 -2.31 6.67
N VAL A 148 2.22 -1.10 6.86
CA VAL A 148 1.14 -0.79 7.80
C VAL A 148 -0.03 -0.25 6.99
N CYS A 149 -1.18 -0.90 7.12
CA CYS A 149 -2.35 -0.59 6.31
C CYS A 149 -3.62 -0.59 7.16
N ARG A 150 -4.68 0.05 6.65
CA ARG A 150 -6.05 -0.20 7.08
C ARG A 150 -6.79 -0.88 5.96
N TRP A 151 -7.63 -1.86 6.30
CA TRP A 151 -8.63 -2.34 5.36
C TRP A 151 -10.03 -1.92 5.78
N LEU A 152 -10.92 -1.90 4.81
CA LEU A 152 -12.35 -1.93 5.00
C LEU A 152 -12.91 -3.01 4.06
N VAL A 153 -13.55 -4.03 4.62
CA VAL A 153 -14.14 -5.14 3.85
C VAL A 153 -15.64 -5.03 3.96
N ILE A 154 -16.31 -4.88 2.82
CA ILE A 154 -17.76 -4.69 2.73
C ILE A 154 -18.33 -5.78 1.84
N PRO A 155 -19.31 -6.57 2.30
CA PRO A 155 -19.95 -7.56 1.45
C PRO A 155 -20.62 -6.89 0.26
N ARG A 156 -20.44 -7.48 -0.92
CA ARG A 156 -20.97 -6.94 -2.17
C ARG A 156 -22.48 -6.69 -2.11
N THR A 157 -23.22 -7.55 -1.42
CA THR A 157 -24.68 -7.46 -1.24
C THR A 157 -25.14 -6.18 -0.53
N ARG A 158 -24.24 -5.48 0.17
CA ARG A 158 -24.52 -4.21 0.83
C ARG A 158 -24.30 -3.00 -0.08
N MET A 159 -23.76 -3.19 -1.27
CA MET A 159 -23.57 -2.15 -2.28
C MET A 159 -24.43 -2.44 -3.52
N SER A 160 -25.11 -1.42 -4.04
CA SER A 160 -25.81 -1.56 -5.31
C SER A 160 -24.81 -1.73 -6.46
N SER A 161 -25.22 -2.42 -7.53
CA SER A 161 -24.39 -2.59 -8.74
C SER A 161 -23.95 -1.26 -9.35
N SER A 162 -24.79 -0.23 -9.25
CA SER A 162 -24.50 1.15 -9.71
C SER A 162 -23.45 1.88 -8.88
N ARG A 163 -23.23 1.48 -7.63
CA ARG A 163 -22.28 2.09 -6.69
C ARG A 163 -21.00 1.27 -6.52
N THR A 164 -20.99 0.07 -7.07
CA THR A 164 -19.83 -0.82 -7.06
C THR A 164 -18.84 -0.40 -8.16
N PRO A 165 -17.56 -0.18 -7.86
CA PRO A 165 -16.59 0.20 -8.87
C PRO A 165 -16.33 -0.97 -9.81
N LYS A 166 -16.44 -0.73 -11.13
CA LYS A 166 -16.12 -1.75 -12.14
C LYS A 166 -14.61 -1.98 -12.27
N ASP A 167 -13.84 -0.91 -12.15
CA ASP A 167 -12.38 -0.88 -12.19
C ASP A 167 -11.86 -0.33 -10.86
N PRO A 168 -10.64 -0.68 -10.45
CA PRO A 168 -10.06 -0.23 -9.20
C PRO A 168 -10.02 1.31 -9.10
N VAL A 169 -10.39 1.84 -7.93
CA VAL A 169 -10.46 3.28 -7.68
C VAL A 169 -9.31 3.69 -6.78
N MET A 170 -8.35 4.43 -7.33
CA MET A 170 -7.28 5.08 -6.58
C MET A 170 -7.69 6.48 -6.13
N VAL A 171 -7.55 6.76 -4.83
CA VAL A 171 -7.94 8.03 -4.22
C VAL A 171 -6.82 8.51 -3.30
N ALA A 172 -6.43 9.78 -3.43
CA ALA A 172 -5.53 10.42 -2.48
C ALA A 172 -6.25 10.60 -1.13
N CYS A 173 -5.63 10.18 -0.03
CA CYS A 173 -6.20 10.31 1.31
C CYS A 173 -6.37 11.78 1.75
N ALA A 174 -5.75 12.71 1.02
CA ALA A 174 -5.88 14.15 1.23
C ALA A 174 -7.13 14.77 0.59
N THR A 175 -8.00 14.02 -0.10
CA THR A 175 -9.29 14.60 -0.55
C THR A 175 -10.25 14.78 0.63
N PRO A 176 -11.18 15.75 0.58
CA PRO A 176 -12.17 15.94 1.64
C PRO A 176 -12.99 14.68 1.95
N GLU A 177 -13.43 13.95 0.93
CA GLU A 177 -14.23 12.73 1.06
C GLU A 177 -13.43 11.59 1.68
N ALA A 178 -12.16 11.44 1.27
CA ALA A 178 -11.26 10.47 1.87
C ALA A 178 -10.98 10.76 3.34
N ARG A 179 -10.70 12.03 3.68
CA ARG A 179 -10.53 12.45 5.07
C ARG A 179 -11.80 12.21 5.89
N LEU A 180 -12.97 12.49 5.35
CA LEU A 180 -14.23 12.26 6.06
C LEU A 180 -14.43 10.76 6.38
N LEU A 181 -14.24 9.88 5.40
CA LEU A 181 -14.30 8.43 5.62
C LEU A 181 -13.24 7.96 6.63
N ILE A 182 -11.99 8.40 6.47
CA ILE A 182 -10.88 8.04 7.37
C ILE A 182 -11.17 8.48 8.81
N SER A 183 -11.55 9.73 9.01
CA SER A 183 -11.85 10.27 10.34
C SER A 183 -13.03 9.55 10.99
N TYR A 184 -14.06 9.21 10.20
CA TYR A 184 -15.17 8.40 10.69
C TYR A 184 -14.71 7.02 11.14
N LEU A 185 -13.93 6.31 10.33
CA LEU A 185 -13.40 4.98 10.68
C LEU A 185 -12.46 5.01 11.90
N ASP A 186 -11.68 6.08 12.05
CA ASP A 186 -10.82 6.29 13.22
C ASP A 186 -11.65 6.57 14.48
N MET A 187 -12.67 7.43 14.39
CA MET A 187 -13.62 7.64 15.49
C MET A 187 -14.25 6.31 15.93
N LEU A 188 -14.66 5.46 14.99
CA LEU A 188 -15.22 4.15 15.29
C LEU A 188 -14.21 3.20 15.95
N ASN A 189 -12.93 3.29 15.58
CA ASN A 189 -11.89 2.47 16.15
C ASN A 189 -11.57 2.82 17.62
N ASP A 190 -11.89 4.05 18.02
CA ASP A 190 -11.69 4.55 19.38
C ASP A 190 -12.91 4.31 20.30
N GLN A 191 -14.05 3.86 19.76
CA GLN A 191 -15.23 3.48 20.54
C GLN A 191 -15.16 2.01 21.00
N ASP A 192 -15.78 1.71 22.14
CA ASP A 192 -16.04 0.33 22.55
C ASP A 192 -17.25 -0.21 21.76
N PRO A 193 -17.08 -1.17 20.84
CA PRO A 193 -18.19 -1.70 20.04
C PRO A 193 -19.29 -2.32 20.91
N SER A 194 -18.95 -2.81 22.11
CA SER A 194 -19.91 -3.46 23.02
C SER A 194 -20.90 -2.47 23.68
N SER A 195 -20.67 -1.17 23.52
CA SER A 195 -21.55 -0.11 24.00
C SER A 195 -22.69 0.25 23.04
N LEU A 196 -22.66 -0.26 21.80
CA LEU A 196 -23.63 0.09 20.77
C LEU A 196 -24.87 -0.80 20.83
N SER A 197 -26.04 -0.21 20.59
CA SER A 197 -27.26 -0.96 20.33
C SER A 197 -27.24 -1.52 18.89
N VAL A 198 -28.06 -2.54 18.63
CA VAL A 198 -28.23 -3.12 17.28
C VAL A 198 -28.58 -2.04 16.23
N SER A 199 -29.43 -1.08 16.59
CA SER A 199 -29.77 0.04 15.71
C SER A 199 -28.60 1.00 15.50
N GLY A 200 -27.77 1.21 16.52
CA GLY A 200 -26.53 1.99 16.40
C GLY A 200 -25.53 1.32 15.46
N GLU A 201 -25.36 0.01 15.57
CA GLU A 201 -24.50 -0.75 14.66
C GLU A 201 -24.97 -0.68 13.21
N ALA A 202 -26.28 -0.81 12.97
CA ALA A 202 -26.87 -0.70 11.64
C ALA A 202 -26.67 0.69 11.04
N ALA A 203 -26.93 1.74 11.83
CA ALA A 203 -26.73 3.12 11.41
C ALA A 203 -25.25 3.41 11.08
N MET A 204 -24.33 2.83 11.84
CA MET A 204 -22.91 2.96 11.57
C MET A 204 -22.48 2.23 10.29
N GLU A 205 -23.01 1.03 10.06
CA GLU A 205 -22.76 0.29 8.82
C GLU A 205 -23.24 1.10 7.60
N GLU A 206 -24.47 1.61 7.65
CA GLU A 206 -25.05 2.44 6.60
C GLU A 206 -24.26 3.73 6.38
N ALA A 207 -23.82 4.39 7.45
CA ALA A 207 -22.98 5.58 7.36
C ALA A 207 -21.63 5.28 6.70
N THR A 208 -20.96 4.19 7.08
CA THR A 208 -19.70 3.75 6.44
C THR A 208 -19.90 3.51 4.94
N ILE A 209 -20.95 2.77 4.56
CA ILE A 209 -21.26 2.48 3.15
C ILE A 209 -21.58 3.77 2.40
N SER A 210 -22.37 4.67 2.99
CA SER A 210 -22.74 5.95 2.39
C SER A 210 -21.52 6.83 2.14
N LEU A 211 -20.61 6.95 3.11
CA LEU A 211 -19.36 7.70 2.98
C LEU A 211 -18.46 7.11 1.90
N LEU A 212 -18.30 5.78 1.85
CA LEU A 212 -17.54 5.12 0.79
C LEU A 212 -18.17 5.36 -0.59
N CYS A 213 -19.49 5.25 -0.71
CA CYS A 213 -20.19 5.51 -1.97
C CYS A 213 -20.00 6.97 -2.42
N GLY A 214 -20.05 7.92 -1.48
CA GLY A 214 -19.76 9.33 -1.73
C GLY A 214 -18.33 9.52 -2.25
N LEU A 215 -17.34 8.88 -1.62
CA LEU A 215 -15.94 8.91 -2.05
C LEU A 215 -15.75 8.34 -3.46
N ILE A 216 -16.33 7.17 -3.75
CA ILE A 216 -16.25 6.54 -5.08
C ILE A 216 -16.88 7.46 -6.13
N SER A 217 -18.08 7.99 -5.84
CA SER A 217 -18.83 8.87 -6.75
C SER A 217 -18.09 10.18 -6.99
N ALA A 218 -17.53 10.79 -5.94
CA ALA A 218 -16.72 11.98 -6.04
C ALA A 218 -15.45 11.73 -6.86
N ASN A 219 -14.79 10.57 -6.72
CA ASN A 219 -13.63 10.26 -7.55
C ASN A 219 -14.00 10.10 -9.03
N VAL A 220 -15.13 9.46 -9.34
CA VAL A 220 -15.65 9.34 -10.71
C VAL A 220 -16.02 10.70 -11.29
N ALA A 221 -16.71 11.54 -10.52
CA ALA A 221 -17.15 12.87 -10.93
C ALA A 221 -15.99 13.85 -11.10
N HIS A 222 -15.06 13.86 -10.15
CA HIS A 222 -13.93 14.78 -10.15
C HIS A 222 -12.83 14.34 -11.08
N GLY A 223 -12.64 13.05 -11.38
CA GLY A 223 -11.75 12.54 -12.43
C GLY A 223 -10.30 13.04 -12.43
N ILE A 224 -9.86 13.83 -11.45
CA ILE A 224 -8.62 14.62 -11.47
C ILE A 224 -7.55 13.99 -10.56
N GLY A 225 -7.93 13.29 -9.49
CA GLY A 225 -6.98 12.58 -8.61
C GLY A 225 -6.69 11.14 -9.05
N GLY A 226 -7.74 10.34 -9.29
CA GLY A 226 -7.60 8.94 -9.68
C GLY A 226 -7.09 8.73 -11.10
N ARG A 227 -7.58 9.50 -12.10
CA ARG A 227 -7.05 9.38 -13.48
C ARG A 227 -5.62 9.88 -13.58
N ALA A 228 -5.27 10.97 -12.90
CA ALA A 228 -3.89 11.47 -12.92
C ALA A 228 -2.92 10.42 -12.36
N HIS A 229 -3.25 9.82 -11.20
CA HIS A 229 -2.44 8.75 -10.63
C HIS A 229 -2.38 7.51 -11.53
N VAL A 230 -3.50 7.06 -12.11
CA VAL A 230 -3.52 5.91 -13.04
C VAL A 230 -2.70 6.19 -14.29
N VAL A 231 -2.80 7.40 -14.86
CA VAL A 231 -2.00 7.84 -16.01
C VAL A 231 -0.52 7.90 -15.65
N VAL A 232 -0.16 8.41 -14.46
CA VAL A 232 1.23 8.45 -13.99
C VAL A 232 1.78 7.04 -13.81
N GLU A 233 1.08 6.13 -13.13
CA GLU A 233 1.56 4.77 -12.90
C GLU A 233 1.67 3.98 -14.22
N ALA A 234 0.69 4.11 -15.11
CA ALA A 234 0.76 3.50 -16.43
C ALA A 234 1.90 4.08 -17.28
N ALA A 235 2.14 5.41 -17.20
CA ALA A 235 3.28 6.06 -17.85
C ALA A 235 4.60 5.56 -17.30
N LYS A 236 4.75 5.43 -15.96
CA LYS A 236 5.97 4.92 -15.33
C LYS A 236 6.29 3.50 -15.83
N LYS A 237 5.29 2.62 -15.91
CA LYS A 237 5.45 1.26 -16.45
C LYS A 237 5.95 1.27 -17.90
N ILE A 238 5.33 2.09 -18.76
CA ILE A 238 5.76 2.23 -20.15
C ILE A 238 7.18 2.78 -20.23
N VAL A 239 7.52 3.76 -19.39
CA VAL A 239 8.87 4.29 -19.32
C VAL A 239 9.85 3.17 -18.98
N ASP A 240 9.63 2.42 -17.90
CA ASP A 240 10.51 1.34 -17.46
C ASP A 240 10.73 0.26 -18.52
N GLU A 241 9.67 -0.12 -19.25
CA GLU A 241 9.74 -1.11 -20.34
C GLU A 241 10.45 -0.57 -21.61
N ASN A 242 10.68 0.74 -21.71
CA ASN A 242 11.20 1.39 -22.91
C ASN A 242 12.42 2.28 -22.65
N LEU A 243 13.07 2.19 -21.48
CA LEU A 243 14.18 3.06 -21.07
C LEU A 243 15.37 3.06 -22.05
N GLU A 244 15.63 1.92 -22.68
CA GLU A 244 16.71 1.72 -23.66
C GLU A 244 16.42 2.35 -25.03
N LYS A 245 15.20 2.83 -25.28
CA LYS A 245 14.86 3.51 -26.54
C LYS A 245 15.28 4.97 -26.49
N ALA A 246 16.02 5.40 -27.51
CA ALA A 246 16.56 6.76 -27.61
C ALA A 246 15.46 7.82 -27.77
N ASP A 247 14.40 7.47 -28.48
CA ASP A 247 13.27 8.31 -28.87
C ASP A 247 12.12 8.33 -27.85
N LEU A 248 12.37 7.86 -26.62
CA LEU A 248 11.36 7.92 -25.56
C LEU A 248 11.10 9.37 -25.13
N ASP A 249 10.01 9.93 -25.66
CA ASP A 249 9.54 11.28 -25.38
C ASP A 249 8.09 11.29 -24.85
N PRO A 250 7.57 12.45 -24.39
CA PRO A 250 6.20 12.53 -23.86
C PRO A 250 5.12 12.20 -24.90
N ALA A 251 5.38 12.42 -26.20
CA ALA A 251 4.42 12.12 -27.26
C ALA A 251 4.28 10.62 -27.49
N VAL A 252 5.40 9.89 -27.50
CA VAL A 252 5.44 8.43 -27.59
C VAL A 252 4.72 7.81 -26.38
N ILE A 253 5.04 8.27 -25.15
CA ILE A 253 4.42 7.77 -23.93
C ILE A 253 2.91 8.03 -23.94
N ALA A 254 2.49 9.25 -24.31
CA ALA A 254 1.09 9.63 -24.38
C ALA A 254 0.32 8.82 -25.43
N ASN A 255 0.93 8.56 -26.58
CA ASN A 255 0.35 7.76 -27.66
C ASN A 255 0.15 6.29 -27.24
N ILE A 256 1.13 5.68 -26.56
CA ILE A 256 1.00 4.31 -26.04
C ILE A 256 -0.13 4.21 -24.99
N LEU A 257 -0.32 5.27 -24.20
CA LEU A 257 -1.37 5.36 -23.18
C LEU A 257 -2.76 5.73 -23.71
N ASP A 258 -2.89 6.07 -24.99
CA ASP A 258 -4.10 6.66 -25.57
C ASP A 258 -4.60 7.91 -24.80
N VAL A 259 -3.66 8.80 -24.45
CA VAL A 259 -3.97 10.09 -23.81
C VAL A 259 -3.31 11.25 -24.56
N SER A 260 -3.84 12.46 -24.39
CA SER A 260 -3.13 13.65 -24.88
C SER A 260 -1.85 13.93 -24.07
N VAL A 261 -0.83 14.47 -24.72
CA VAL A 261 0.41 14.96 -24.05
C VAL A 261 0.10 15.96 -22.94
N ARG A 262 -0.91 16.82 -23.13
CA ARG A 262 -1.38 17.76 -22.10
C ARG A 262 -1.92 17.03 -20.86
N THR A 263 -2.66 15.94 -21.04
CA THR A 263 -3.15 15.11 -19.93
C THR A 263 -2.00 14.41 -19.23
N LEU A 264 -1.02 13.88 -19.95
CA LEU A 264 0.18 13.28 -19.37
C LEU A 264 0.92 14.28 -18.47
N HIS A 265 1.25 15.48 -18.98
CA HIS A 265 1.94 16.50 -18.18
C HIS A 265 1.13 16.97 -16.98
N ARG A 266 -0.18 17.22 -17.14
CA ARG A 266 -1.04 17.61 -16.03
C ARG A 266 -1.09 16.54 -14.94
N SER A 267 -1.06 15.26 -15.34
CA SER A 267 -1.10 14.14 -14.42
C SER A 267 0.18 14.03 -13.59
N PHE A 268 1.35 14.18 -14.23
CA PHE A 268 2.63 14.24 -13.52
C PHE A 268 2.75 15.48 -12.62
N ALA A 269 2.28 16.64 -13.09
CA ALA A 269 2.30 17.88 -12.30
C ALA A 269 1.43 17.77 -11.04
N ALA A 270 0.29 17.06 -11.10
CA ALA A 270 -0.55 16.78 -9.94
C ALA A 270 0.12 15.85 -8.91
N ALA A 271 1.20 15.17 -9.29
CA ALA A 271 2.04 14.33 -8.44
C ALA A 271 3.38 15.01 -8.09
N ASP A 272 3.49 16.33 -8.26
CA ASP A 272 4.70 17.14 -8.03
C ASP A 272 5.96 16.62 -8.77
N ASP A 273 5.78 16.01 -9.94
CA ASP A 273 6.88 15.51 -10.79
C ASP A 273 6.65 15.91 -12.27
N SER A 274 7.59 15.54 -13.15
CA SER A 274 7.41 15.62 -14.60
C SER A 274 7.84 14.31 -15.27
N VAL A 275 7.15 13.94 -16.33
CA VAL A 275 7.43 12.68 -17.06
C VAL A 275 8.90 12.57 -17.48
N MET A 276 9.50 13.67 -17.97
CA MET A 276 10.90 13.64 -18.38
C MET A 276 11.89 13.68 -17.21
N SER A 277 11.50 14.22 -16.06
CA SER A 277 12.30 14.10 -14.83
C SER A 277 12.36 12.65 -14.36
N TYR A 278 11.20 11.97 -14.36
CA TYR A 278 11.09 10.55 -14.06
C TYR A 278 11.95 9.69 -14.99
N VAL A 279 11.84 9.87 -16.32
CA VAL A 279 12.66 9.15 -17.32
C VAL A 279 14.15 9.33 -17.05
N ARG A 280 14.61 10.56 -16.82
CA ARG A 280 16.03 10.83 -16.54
C ARG A 280 16.50 10.14 -15.26
N ARG A 281 15.71 10.19 -14.20
CA ARG A 281 16.03 9.55 -12.93
C ARG A 281 16.14 8.03 -13.08
N ARG A 282 15.20 7.39 -13.77
CA ARG A 282 15.27 5.94 -14.06
C ARG A 282 16.48 5.56 -14.92
N ARG A 283 16.83 6.35 -15.95
CA ARG A 283 18.05 6.13 -16.75
C ARG A 283 19.34 6.24 -15.91
N ILE A 284 19.40 7.14 -14.93
CA ILE A 284 20.51 7.22 -13.97
C ILE A 284 20.57 5.97 -13.08
N GLU A 285 19.40 5.49 -12.64
CA GLU A 285 19.29 4.27 -11.83
C GLU A 285 19.77 3.03 -12.59
N GLU A 286 19.42 2.87 -13.86
CA GLU A 286 19.93 1.77 -14.69
C GLU A 286 21.43 1.90 -14.99
N ALA A 287 21.93 3.13 -15.20
CA ALA A 287 23.37 3.37 -15.34
C ALA A 287 24.15 2.95 -14.08
N GLN A 288 23.57 3.13 -12.90
CA GLN A 288 24.14 2.63 -11.65
C GLN A 288 24.14 1.09 -11.62
N MET A 289 23.06 0.44 -12.06
CA MET A 289 22.99 -1.02 -12.13
C MET A 289 24.07 -1.59 -13.06
N ASP A 290 24.31 -0.94 -14.20
CA ASP A 290 25.41 -1.29 -15.09
C ASP A 290 26.77 -1.25 -14.39
N ILE A 291 27.02 -0.20 -13.60
CA ILE A 291 28.26 -0.05 -12.84
C ILE A 291 28.40 -1.18 -11.80
N ILE A 292 27.33 -1.49 -11.08
CA ILE A 292 27.33 -2.52 -10.02
C ILE A 292 27.56 -3.92 -10.60
N ASN A 293 26.89 -4.22 -11.72
CA ASN A 293 26.98 -5.52 -12.38
C ASN A 293 28.30 -5.70 -13.15
N GLY A 294 29.07 -4.63 -13.34
CA GLY A 294 30.29 -4.65 -14.15
C GLY A 294 30.02 -4.69 -15.65
N SER A 295 28.79 -4.36 -16.08
CA SER A 295 28.38 -4.22 -17.48
C SER A 295 28.52 -2.78 -18.00
N ALA A 296 28.96 -1.84 -17.16
CA ALA A 296 29.22 -0.46 -17.57
C ALA A 296 30.34 -0.38 -18.63
N PRO A 297 30.19 0.47 -19.66
CA PRO A 297 31.27 0.78 -20.59
C PRO A 297 32.54 1.30 -19.91
N ALA A 298 33.68 1.21 -20.63
CA ALA A 298 34.98 1.59 -20.09
C ALA A 298 35.11 3.09 -19.75
N ASN A 299 34.38 3.95 -20.46
CA ASN A 299 34.38 5.39 -20.24
C ASN A 299 32.98 5.92 -19.88
N ILE A 300 32.95 7.04 -19.14
CA ILE A 300 31.70 7.64 -18.65
C ILE A 300 30.86 8.24 -19.78
N SER A 301 31.49 8.70 -20.86
CA SER A 301 30.79 9.25 -22.02
C SER A 301 29.95 8.19 -22.74
N ASP A 302 30.48 6.97 -22.88
CA ASP A 302 29.79 5.82 -23.46
C ASP A 302 28.66 5.35 -22.54
N LEU A 303 28.87 5.36 -21.23
CA LEU A 303 27.80 5.06 -20.27
C LEU A 303 26.66 6.09 -20.35
N ALA A 304 26.99 7.37 -20.47
CA ALA A 304 26.01 8.43 -20.66
C ALA A 304 25.26 8.27 -21.99
N ALA A 305 25.97 7.95 -23.07
CA ALA A 305 25.39 7.71 -24.39
C ALA A 305 24.48 6.47 -24.42
N LYS A 306 24.87 5.36 -23.77
CA LYS A 306 24.06 4.14 -23.62
C LYS A 306 22.69 4.45 -23.03
N TRP A 307 22.66 5.33 -22.04
CA TRP A 307 21.44 5.77 -21.36
C TRP A 307 20.89 7.09 -21.92
N HIS A 308 21.21 7.41 -23.18
CA HIS A 308 20.61 8.48 -23.97
C HIS A 308 20.71 9.88 -23.34
N PHE A 309 21.81 10.17 -22.65
CA PHE A 309 22.17 11.53 -22.28
C PHE A 309 22.93 12.20 -23.44
N SER A 310 22.50 13.41 -23.79
CA SER A 310 23.12 14.20 -24.88
C SER A 310 24.58 14.58 -24.61
N ASP A 311 24.93 14.72 -23.33
CA ASP A 311 26.29 15.02 -22.91
C ASP A 311 26.60 14.43 -21.53
N SER A 312 27.89 14.09 -21.35
CA SER A 312 28.40 13.47 -20.13
C SER A 312 28.41 14.41 -18.93
N SER A 313 28.47 15.73 -19.13
CA SER A 313 28.48 16.70 -18.03
C SER A 313 27.11 16.80 -17.35
N HIS A 314 26.02 16.74 -18.13
CA HIS A 314 24.66 16.66 -17.61
C HIS A 314 24.43 15.34 -16.88
N PHE A 315 24.84 14.21 -17.46
CA PHE A 315 24.78 12.90 -16.83
C PHE A 315 25.49 12.88 -15.46
N ILE A 316 26.76 13.34 -15.40
CA ILE A 316 27.54 13.35 -14.15
C ILE A 316 26.87 14.21 -13.08
N ARG A 317 26.32 15.37 -13.45
CA ARG A 317 25.60 16.24 -12.50
C ARG A 317 24.36 15.57 -11.93
N GLN A 318 23.54 14.95 -12.77
CA GLN A 318 22.34 14.23 -12.35
C GLN A 318 22.69 13.00 -11.48
N PHE A 319 23.69 12.23 -11.88
CA PHE A 319 24.19 11.09 -11.09
C PHE A 319 24.68 11.53 -9.71
N LYS A 320 25.46 12.62 -9.64
CA LYS A 320 25.94 13.19 -8.37
C LYS A 320 24.80 13.73 -7.51
N GLN A 321 23.77 14.31 -8.12
CA GLN A 321 22.59 14.79 -7.39
C GLN A 321 21.85 13.63 -6.71
N ILE A 322 21.73 12.48 -7.38
CA ILE A 322 21.00 11.32 -6.87
C ILE A 322 21.85 10.51 -5.87
N TYR A 323 23.13 10.29 -6.15
CA TYR A 323 23.99 9.40 -5.36
C TYR A 323 25.05 10.07 -4.50
N GLY A 324 25.12 11.41 -4.51
CA GLY A 324 26.11 12.19 -3.75
C GLY A 324 27.55 12.13 -4.27
N THR A 325 27.85 11.31 -5.29
CA THR A 325 29.20 11.13 -5.84
C THR A 325 29.18 11.01 -7.37
N THR A 326 30.33 11.15 -8.03
CA THR A 326 30.41 11.03 -9.49
C THR A 326 30.42 9.57 -9.94
N PRO A 327 29.95 9.25 -11.16
CA PRO A 327 29.99 7.89 -11.70
C PRO A 327 31.39 7.25 -11.65
N ALA A 328 32.44 8.03 -11.98
CA ALA A 328 33.82 7.57 -11.97
C ALA A 328 34.33 7.25 -10.55
N ALA A 329 33.97 8.07 -9.56
CA ALA A 329 34.29 7.79 -8.17
C ALA A 329 33.53 6.55 -7.66
N TYR A 330 32.25 6.42 -8.04
CA TYR A 330 31.42 5.26 -7.72
C TYR A 330 32.02 3.94 -8.25
N LEU A 331 32.45 3.93 -9.53
CA LEU A 331 33.18 2.82 -10.15
C LEU A 331 34.47 2.46 -9.39
N ARG A 332 35.24 3.46 -8.95
CA ARG A 332 36.49 3.23 -8.23
C ARG A 332 36.25 2.56 -6.87
N THR A 333 35.22 2.98 -6.13
CA THR A 333 34.87 2.38 -4.84
C THR A 333 34.52 0.89 -4.96
N LEU A 334 33.78 0.51 -6.01
CA LEU A 334 33.41 -0.88 -6.24
C LEU A 334 34.61 -1.75 -6.66
N ARG A 335 35.57 -1.20 -7.41
CA ARG A 335 36.80 -1.92 -7.80
C ARG A 335 37.76 -2.16 -6.64
N VAL A 336 37.72 -1.33 -5.61
CA VAL A 336 38.53 -1.51 -4.39
C VAL A 336 37.90 -2.52 -3.43
N SER A 337 36.61 -2.84 -3.63
CA SER A 337 35.81 -3.71 -2.76
C SER A 337 35.62 -5.13 -3.34
N ARG A 338 36.21 -5.44 -4.50
CA ARG A 338 36.26 -6.77 -5.13
C ARG A 338 37.69 -7.31 -5.06
#